data_AF-A0A6P8IBA3-F1
#
_entry.id   AF-A0A6P8IBA3-F1
#
_cell.length_a   1.000
_cell.length_b   1.000
_cell.length_c   1.000
_cell.angle_alpha   90.00
_cell.angle_beta   90.00
_cell.angle_gamma   90.00
#
_symmetry.space_group_name_H-M   'P 1'
#
loop_
_entity.id
_entity.type
_entity.pdbx_description
1 polymer ?
#
loop_
_entity_poly.entity_id
_entity_poly.type
_entity_poly.pdbx_seq_one_letter_code
_entity_poly.pdbx_strand_id
1 'polypeptide(L)'
;MGRVNRLITGLLVIIFCMSAMVKITDKFDAKSHAFMRKEFERFAKVSPLTQLFKTKVNPDYFMRVAAVIEGSTGLFIISGPREVSIFGCISGIVWQATVIQMQYMLKNPIFTMIPATVAILLLITKTIILARTPDEEPPAQRLKKD
;
A
#
# COMPACT_ATOMS: atom_id res chain seq x y z
N MET A 1 22.81 -6.55 2.65
CA MET A 1 21.49 -5.85 2.66
C MET A 1 20.83 -5.72 1.29
N GLY A 2 21.57 -5.60 0.17
CA GLY A 2 20.96 -5.36 -1.16
C GLY A 2 19.97 -6.42 -1.66
N ARG A 3 20.24 -7.72 -1.50
CA ARG A 3 19.32 -8.79 -1.96
C ARG A 3 17.99 -8.81 -1.19
N VAL A 4 18.05 -8.69 0.15
CA VAL A 4 16.86 -8.65 1.01
C VAL A 4 16.01 -7.42 0.70
N ASN A 5 16.62 -6.24 0.52
CA ASN A 5 15.90 -5.03 0.14
C ASN A 5 15.18 -5.19 -1.22
N ARG A 6 15.84 -5.78 -2.22
CA ARG A 6 15.20 -6.05 -3.54
C ARG A 6 14.07 -7.05 -3.43
N LEU A 7 14.22 -8.11 -2.62
CA LEU A 7 13.15 -9.09 -2.40
C LEU A 7 11.94 -8.45 -1.73
N ILE A 8 12.13 -7.69 -0.64
CA ILE A 8 11.05 -6.98 0.05
C ILE A 8 10.38 -5.98 -0.90
N THR A 9 11.17 -5.23 -1.66
CA THR A 9 10.68 -4.26 -2.65
C THR A 9 9.83 -4.97 -3.71
N GLY A 10 10.33 -6.05 -4.31
CA GLY A 10 9.58 -6.82 -5.30
C GLY A 10 8.28 -7.40 -4.75
N LEU A 11 8.32 -7.97 -3.54
CA LEU A 11 7.13 -8.51 -2.88
C LEU A 11 6.08 -7.43 -2.62
N LEU A 12 6.49 -6.28 -2.07
CA LEU A 12 5.60 -5.15 -1.82
C LEU A 12 4.97 -4.65 -3.12
N VAL A 13 5.79 -4.41 -4.15
CA VAL A 13 5.31 -3.92 -5.44
C VAL A 13 4.30 -4.89 -6.05
N ILE A 14 4.59 -6.19 -6.04
CA ILE A 14 3.66 -7.20 -6.56
C ILE A 14 2.35 -7.19 -5.76
N ILE A 15 2.41 -7.22 -4.43
CA ILE A 15 1.20 -7.20 -3.58
C ILE A 15 0.35 -5.97 -3.87
N PHE A 16 0.95 -4.78 -3.83
CA PHE A 16 0.24 -3.51 -4.01
C PHE A 16 -0.31 -3.35 -5.43
N CYS A 17 0.47 -3.68 -6.46
CA CYS A 17 0.03 -3.58 -7.85
C CYS A 17 -1.05 -4.61 -8.18
N MET A 18 -0.90 -5.88 -7.77
CA MET A 18 -1.93 -6.90 -7.99
C MET A 18 -3.24 -6.55 -7.27
N SER A 19 -3.13 -6.08 -6.02
CA SER A 19 -4.26 -5.61 -5.21
C SER A 19 -4.97 -4.42 -5.86
N ALA A 20 -4.23 -3.49 -6.47
CA ALA A 20 -4.79 -2.38 -7.23
C ALA A 20 -5.47 -2.83 -8.54
N MET A 21 -4.83 -3.70 -9.32
CA MET A 21 -5.38 -4.19 -10.60
C MET A 21 -6.74 -4.88 -10.42
N VAL A 22 -6.86 -5.75 -9.41
CA VAL A 22 -8.13 -6.43 -9.09
C VAL A 22 -9.22 -5.45 -8.69
N LYS A 23 -8.89 -4.31 -8.07
CA LYS A 23 -9.87 -3.27 -7.70
C LYS A 23 -10.27 -2.36 -8.87
N ILE A 24 -9.39 -2.18 -9.86
CA ILE A 24 -9.66 -1.28 -11.01
C ILE A 24 -10.53 -1.96 -12.06
N THR A 25 -10.28 -3.24 -12.36
CA THR A 25 -10.95 -3.93 -13.46
C THR A 25 -11.32 -5.36 -13.10
N ASP A 26 -12.48 -5.78 -13.61
CA ASP A 26 -13.00 -7.14 -13.62
C ASP A 26 -12.32 -8.05 -14.66
N LYS A 27 -11.55 -7.48 -15.61
CA LYS A 27 -10.87 -8.23 -16.67
C LYS A 27 -9.73 -9.12 -16.17
N PHE A 28 -9.14 -8.79 -15.02
CA PHE A 28 -8.03 -9.58 -14.45
C PHE A 28 -8.56 -10.82 -13.73
N ASP A 29 -9.55 -10.62 -12.88
CA ASP A 29 -10.31 -11.69 -12.23
C ASP A 29 -11.67 -11.14 -11.78
N ALA A 30 -12.71 -11.46 -12.53
CA ALA A 30 -14.07 -10.99 -12.27
C ALA A 30 -14.59 -11.46 -10.91
N LYS A 31 -14.16 -12.65 -10.44
CA LYS A 31 -14.58 -13.20 -9.16
C LYS A 31 -13.96 -12.41 -8.00
N SER A 32 -12.66 -12.16 -8.07
CA SER A 32 -11.99 -11.32 -7.07
C SER A 32 -12.47 -9.88 -7.13
N HIS A 33 -12.70 -9.30 -8.31
CA HIS A 33 -13.26 -7.95 -8.43
C HIS A 33 -14.64 -7.84 -7.77
N ALA A 34 -15.54 -8.78 -8.04
CA ALA A 34 -16.86 -8.82 -7.42
C ALA A 34 -16.79 -9.01 -5.89
N PHE A 35 -15.86 -9.84 -5.41
CA PHE A 35 -15.60 -10.00 -3.98
C PHE A 35 -15.11 -8.68 -3.35
N MET A 36 -14.14 -8.02 -3.99
CA MET A 36 -13.61 -6.74 -3.52
C MET A 36 -14.69 -5.66 -3.49
N ARG A 37 -15.55 -5.58 -4.51
CA ARG A 37 -16.67 -4.64 -4.53
C ARG A 37 -17.58 -4.82 -3.31
N LYS A 38 -17.95 -6.07 -2.99
CA LYS A 38 -18.75 -6.39 -1.80
C LYS A 38 -18.05 -5.99 -0.50
N GLU A 39 -16.74 -6.23 -0.38
CA GLU A 39 -16.02 -5.76 0.82
C GLU A 39 -15.93 -4.24 0.89
N PHE A 40 -15.76 -3.54 -0.24
CA PHE A 40 -15.73 -2.07 -0.26
C PHE A 40 -17.10 -1.45 0.05
N GLU A 41 -18.21 -2.12 -0.27
CA GLU A 41 -19.55 -1.74 0.20
C GLU A 41 -19.67 -1.82 1.72
N ARG A 42 -19.03 -2.82 2.35
CA ARG A 42 -18.99 -2.95 3.80
C ARG A 42 -18.04 -1.92 4.41
N PHE A 43 -16.84 -1.75 3.84
CA PHE A 43 -15.86 -0.77 4.30
C PHE A 43 -16.38 0.65 4.22
N ALA A 44 -17.11 1.03 3.18
CA ALA A 44 -17.70 2.36 3.04
C ALA A 44 -18.61 2.75 4.23
N LYS A 45 -19.24 1.79 4.91
CA LYS A 45 -20.08 2.04 6.08
C LYS A 45 -19.29 2.38 7.34
N VAL A 46 -18.07 1.86 7.45
CA VAL A 46 -17.20 1.99 8.63
C VAL A 46 -15.94 2.80 8.35
N SER A 47 -15.82 3.37 7.16
CA SER A 47 -14.62 4.11 6.76
C SER A 47 -14.36 5.26 7.74
N PRO A 48 -13.10 5.59 8.04
CA PRO A 48 -12.80 6.74 8.90
C PRO A 48 -13.43 8.03 8.38
N LEU A 49 -13.54 8.19 7.06
CA LEU A 49 -14.20 9.34 6.45
C LEU A 49 -15.70 9.38 6.80
N THR A 50 -16.37 8.24 6.73
CA THR A 50 -17.78 8.12 7.13
C THR A 50 -17.96 8.42 8.62
N GLN A 51 -17.04 7.95 9.47
CA GLN A 51 -17.10 8.15 10.92
C GLN A 51 -16.80 9.59 11.34
N LEU A 52 -15.76 10.21 10.75
CA LEU A 52 -15.30 11.56 11.11
C LEU A 52 -16.15 12.66 10.48
N PHE A 53 -16.50 12.52 9.21
CA PHE A 53 -17.22 13.56 8.45
C PHE A 53 -18.72 13.27 8.29
N LYS A 54 -19.24 12.20 8.90
CA LYS A 54 -20.66 11.77 8.80
C LYS A 54 -21.18 11.71 7.36
N THR A 55 -20.30 11.48 6.40
CA THR A 55 -20.60 11.54 4.96
C THR A 55 -20.74 10.14 4.40
N LYS A 56 -21.73 9.93 3.53
CA LYS A 56 -21.87 8.65 2.82
C LYS A 56 -20.80 8.53 1.74
N VAL A 57 -19.85 7.63 1.96
CA VAL A 57 -18.82 7.30 0.97
C VAL A 57 -19.42 6.37 -0.09
N ASN A 58 -19.28 6.73 -1.37
CA ASN A 58 -19.66 5.86 -2.48
C ASN A 58 -18.67 4.66 -2.55
N PRO A 59 -19.13 3.40 -2.45
CA PRO A 59 -18.25 2.24 -2.43
C PRO A 59 -17.39 2.07 -3.68
N ASP A 60 -17.96 2.31 -4.86
CA ASP A 60 -17.27 2.15 -6.14
C ASP A 60 -16.15 3.20 -6.29
N TYR A 61 -16.44 4.44 -5.89
CA TYR A 61 -15.42 5.49 -5.87
C TYR A 61 -14.33 5.20 -4.83
N PHE A 62 -14.72 4.74 -3.64
CA PHE A 62 -13.78 4.38 -2.58
C PHE A 62 -12.84 3.25 -2.98
N MET A 63 -13.37 2.22 -3.66
CA MET A 63 -12.58 1.12 -4.20
C MET A 63 -11.58 1.60 -5.25
N ARG A 64 -11.97 2.52 -6.13
CA ARG A 64 -11.06 3.10 -7.14
C ARG A 64 -9.98 3.95 -6.50
N VAL A 65 -10.32 4.81 -5.53
CA VAL A 65 -9.35 5.62 -4.80
C VAL A 65 -8.35 4.73 -4.04
N ALA A 66 -8.84 3.70 -3.37
CA ALA A 66 -8.00 2.68 -2.73
C ALA A 66 -7.01 2.05 -3.72
N ALA A 67 -7.48 1.69 -4.91
CA ALA A 67 -6.63 1.12 -5.94
C ALA A 67 -5.56 2.10 -6.44
N VAL A 68 -5.90 3.37 -6.59
CA VAL A 68 -4.94 4.43 -6.96
C VAL A 68 -3.90 4.63 -5.86
N ILE A 69 -4.30 4.63 -4.59
CA ILE A 69 -3.39 4.72 -3.44
C ILE A 69 -2.43 3.52 -3.44
N GLU A 70 -2.95 2.30 -3.58
CA GLU A 70 -2.14 1.09 -3.59
C GLU A 70 -1.19 1.04 -4.80
N GLY A 71 -1.68 1.36 -6.00
CA GLY A 71 -0.88 1.40 -7.22
C GLY A 71 0.23 2.44 -7.14
N SER A 72 -0.09 3.67 -6.74
CA SER A 72 0.91 4.74 -6.55
C SER A 72 1.93 4.40 -5.46
N THR A 73 1.50 3.76 -4.36
CA THR A 73 2.39 3.24 -3.31
C THR A 73 3.41 2.25 -3.89
N GLY A 74 2.96 1.28 -4.68
CA GLY A 74 3.84 0.32 -5.36
C GLY A 74 4.85 1.01 -6.28
N LEU A 75 4.39 1.99 -7.08
CA LEU A 75 5.23 2.78 -7.97
C LEU A 75 6.27 3.62 -7.21
N PHE A 76 5.89 4.26 -6.11
CA PHE A 76 6.80 5.05 -5.28
C PHE A 76 7.87 4.17 -4.65
N ILE A 77 7.51 2.99 -4.16
CA ILE A 77 8.45 2.05 -3.55
C ILE A 77 9.53 1.60 -4.56
N ILE A 78 9.19 1.40 -5.84
CA ILE A 78 10.14 0.96 -6.89
C ILE A 78 10.90 2.10 -7.57
N SER A 79 10.40 3.34 -7.50
CA SER A 79 10.89 4.48 -8.29
C SER A 79 12.39 4.78 -8.14
N GLY A 80 13.01 4.43 -7.02
CA GLY A 80 14.46 4.61 -6.80
C GLY A 80 14.83 5.73 -5.83
N PRO A 81 14.30 6.97 -5.97
CA PRO A 81 14.55 8.04 -5.01
C PRO A 81 14.11 7.67 -3.59
N ARG A 82 14.99 7.94 -2.63
CA ARG A 82 14.82 7.53 -1.23
C ARG A 82 13.62 8.22 -0.60
N GLU A 83 13.47 9.52 -0.82
CA GLU A 83 12.40 10.36 -0.28
C GLU A 83 11.04 9.89 -0.79
N VAL A 84 10.94 9.63 -2.09
CA VAL A 84 9.73 9.12 -2.73
C VAL A 84 9.38 7.72 -2.21
N SER A 85 10.37 6.85 -2.07
CA SER A 85 10.18 5.50 -1.53
C SER A 85 9.72 5.52 -0.07
N ILE A 86 10.28 6.42 0.77
CA ILE A 86 9.84 6.62 2.16
C ILE A 86 8.40 7.12 2.20
N PHE A 87 8.05 8.10 1.37
CA PHE A 87 6.67 8.59 1.27
C PHE A 87 5.70 7.48 0.84
N GLY A 88 6.09 6.66 -0.14
CA GLY A 88 5.37 5.44 -0.53
C GLY A 88 5.19 4.48 0.65
N CYS A 89 6.24 4.21 1.42
CA CYS A 89 6.13 3.34 2.58
C CYS A 89 5.20 3.88 3.67
N ILE A 90 5.30 5.16 4.02
CA ILE A 90 4.46 5.80 5.04
C ILE A 90 2.99 5.81 4.60
N SER A 91 2.71 6.25 3.37
CA SER A 91 1.36 6.24 2.81
C SER A 91 0.75 4.83 2.76
N GLY A 92 1.54 3.83 2.38
CA GLY A 92 1.15 2.42 2.45
C GLY A 92 0.84 1.94 3.87
N ILE A 93 1.62 2.34 4.87
CA ILE A 93 1.38 1.97 6.28
C ILE A 93 0.05 2.56 6.76
N VAL A 94 -0.18 3.85 6.51
CA VAL A 94 -1.42 4.54 6.88
C VAL A 94 -2.64 3.90 6.20
N TRP A 95 -2.51 3.55 4.92
CA TRP A 95 -3.55 2.87 4.18
C TRP A 95 -3.87 1.49 4.77
N GLN A 96 -2.86 0.64 5.00
CA GLN A 96 -3.06 -0.69 5.56
C GLN A 96 -3.59 -0.64 7.01
N ALA A 97 -3.17 0.35 7.81
CA ALA A 97 -3.74 0.58 9.14
C ALA A 97 -5.23 0.93 9.06
N THR A 98 -5.63 1.74 8.07
CA THR A 98 -7.03 2.05 7.80
C THR A 98 -7.81 0.79 7.41
N VAL A 99 -7.23 -0.09 6.59
CA VAL A 99 -7.84 -1.39 6.26
C VAL A 99 -8.04 -2.24 7.51
N ILE A 100 -7.04 -2.37 8.38
CA ILE A 100 -7.17 -3.12 9.64
C ILE A 100 -8.27 -2.54 10.52
N GLN A 101 -8.34 -1.21 10.66
CA GLN A 101 -9.40 -0.55 11.42
C GLN A 101 -10.79 -0.88 10.85
N MET A 102 -10.97 -0.80 9.53
CA MET A 102 -12.24 -1.13 8.88
C MET A 102 -12.62 -2.60 9.07
N GLN A 103 -11.65 -3.52 8.97
CA GLN A 103 -11.88 -4.94 9.25
C GLN A 103 -12.30 -5.18 10.71
N TYR A 104 -11.67 -4.47 11.65
CA TYR A 104 -11.98 -4.56 13.07
C TYR A 104 -13.39 -4.02 13.37
N MET A 105 -13.77 -2.88 12.79
CA MET A 105 -15.10 -2.29 12.93
C MET A 105 -16.20 -3.19 12.33
N LEU A 106 -15.91 -3.90 11.24
CA LEU A 106 -16.81 -4.88 10.64
C LEU A 106 -16.88 -6.21 11.40
N LYS A 107 -16.11 -6.37 12.48
CA LYS A 107 -16.00 -7.61 13.27
C LYS A 107 -15.65 -8.82 12.40
N ASN A 108 -14.86 -8.60 11.36
CA ASN A 108 -14.40 -9.69 10.51
C ASN A 108 -13.39 -10.57 11.28
N PRO A 109 -13.30 -11.86 10.94
CA PRO A 109 -12.43 -12.78 11.67
C PRO A 109 -10.96 -12.40 11.50
N ILE A 110 -10.15 -12.66 12.54
CA ILE A 110 -8.74 -12.20 12.65
C ILE A 110 -7.90 -12.58 11.42
N PHE A 111 -8.17 -13.73 10.79
CA PHE A 111 -7.43 -14.17 9.61
C PHE A 111 -7.54 -13.20 8.41
N THR A 112 -8.61 -12.40 8.34
CA THR A 112 -8.80 -11.38 7.28
C THR A 112 -7.87 -10.16 7.44
N MET A 113 -7.29 -9.97 8.63
CA MET A 113 -6.34 -8.89 8.92
C MET A 113 -4.90 -9.27 8.60
N ILE A 114 -4.60 -10.58 8.48
CA ILE A 114 -3.25 -11.10 8.26
C ILE A 114 -2.58 -10.45 7.04
N PRO A 115 -3.20 -10.34 5.86
CA PRO A 115 -2.54 -9.75 4.70
C PRO A 115 -2.12 -8.29 4.92
N ALA A 116 -2.98 -7.49 5.56
CA ALA A 116 -2.69 -6.09 5.87
C ALA A 116 -1.57 -5.97 6.91
N THR A 117 -1.58 -6.81 7.94
CA THR A 117 -0.53 -6.84 8.97
C THR A 117 0.83 -7.22 8.37
N VAL A 118 0.87 -8.24 7.50
CA VAL A 118 2.10 -8.64 6.81
C VAL A 118 2.62 -7.50 5.92
N ALA A 119 1.74 -6.84 5.18
CA ALA A 119 2.12 -5.69 4.36
C ALA A 119 2.72 -4.56 5.20
N ILE A 120 2.13 -4.23 6.37
CA ILE A 120 2.69 -3.24 7.30
C ILE A 120 4.08 -3.64 7.78
N LEU A 121 4.29 -4.89 8.19
CA LEU A 121 5.61 -5.36 8.66
C LEU A 121 6.68 -5.24 7.57
N LEU A 122 6.34 -5.58 6.33
CA LEU A 122 7.22 -5.42 5.18
C LEU A 122 7.53 -3.94 4.89
N LEU A 123 6.52 -3.07 4.95
CA LEU A 123 6.68 -1.63 4.76
C LEU A 123 7.56 -1.01 5.85
N ILE A 124 7.35 -1.35 7.12
CA ILE A 124 8.18 -0.88 8.24
C ILE A 124 9.62 -1.35 8.05
N THR A 125 9.82 -2.62 7.70
CA THR A 125 11.16 -3.16 7.44
C THR A 125 11.86 -2.41 6.32
N LYS A 126 11.13 -2.11 5.22
CA LYS A 126 11.63 -1.31 4.11
C LYS A 126 11.98 0.11 4.53
N THR A 127 11.13 0.78 5.31
CA THR A 127 11.40 2.13 5.86
C THR A 127 12.66 2.13 6.72
N ILE A 128 12.84 1.14 7.60
CA ILE A 128 14.03 1.01 8.44
C ILE A 128 15.29 0.82 7.59
N ILE A 129 15.23 -0.03 6.55
CA ILE A 129 16.35 -0.23 5.64
C ILE A 129 16.70 1.08 4.91
N LEU A 130 15.71 1.82 4.41
CA LEU A 130 15.91 3.10 3.75
C LEU A 130 16.46 4.17 4.71
N ALA A 131 16.02 4.19 5.97
CA ALA A 131 16.52 5.11 6.98
C ALA A 131 18.00 4.83 7.34
N ARG A 132 18.42 3.56 7.33
CA ARG A 132 19.77 3.13 7.70
C ARG A 132 20.79 3.13 6.56
N THR A 133 20.35 3.25 5.31
CA THR A 133 21.28 3.32 4.17
C THR A 133 21.66 4.79 3.94
N PRO A 134 22.94 5.18 4.09
CA PRO A 134 23.37 6.55 3.79
C PRO A 134 23.22 6.84 2.29
N ASP A 135 23.00 8.10 1.94
CA ASP A 135 22.84 8.52 0.55
C ASP A 135 24.14 8.19 -0.21
N GLU A 136 24.08 7.26 -1.16
CA GLU A 136 25.18 7.11 -2.12
C GLU A 136 25.24 8.40 -2.93
N GLU A 137 26.31 9.18 -2.74
CA GLU A 137 26.57 10.42 -3.46
C GLU A 137 26.26 10.23 -4.96
N PRO A 138 25.54 11.19 -5.59
CA PRO A 138 25.28 11.12 -7.03
C PRO A 138 26.59 10.97 -7.80
N PRO A 139 26.64 10.16 -8.88
CA PRO A 139 27.87 9.90 -9.64
C PRO A 139 28.54 11.18 -10.17
N ALA A 140 27.81 12.29 -10.27
CA ALA A 140 28.33 13.60 -10.67
C ALA A 140 29.35 14.21 -9.67
N GLN A 141 29.43 13.76 -8.42
CA GLN A 141 30.40 14.27 -7.44
C GLN A 141 31.70 13.44 -7.38
N ARG A 142 31.73 12.22 -7.92
CA ARG A 142 32.97 11.40 -7.98
C ARG A 142 33.99 11.94 -8.98
N LEU A 143 33.54 12.57 -10.07
CA LEU A 143 34.42 13.12 -11.11
C LEU A 143 35.13 14.43 -10.72
N LYS A 144 34.86 15.01 -9.55
CA LYS A 144 35.50 16.26 -9.09
C LYS A 144 36.59 16.05 -8.03
N LYS A 145 36.90 14.81 -7.65
CA LYS A 145 37.84 14.50 -6.58
C LYS A 145 39.15 13.83 -7.01
N ASP A 146 39.36 13.66 -8.33
CA ASP A 146 40.62 13.17 -8.88
C ASP A 146 41.41 14.31 -9.54
#